data_AF-A0A3M1EEW9-F1
#
_entry.id   AF-A0A3M1EEW9-F1
#
_cell.length_a   1.000
_cell.length_b   1.000
_cell.length_c   1.000
_cell.angle_alpha   90.00
_cell.angle_beta   90.00
_cell.angle_gamma   90.00
#
_symmetry.space_group_name_H-M   'P 1'
#
loop_
_entity.id
_entity.type
_entity.pdbx_description
1 polymer ?
#
loop_
_entity_poly.entity_id
_entity_poly.type
_entity_poly.pdbx_seq_one_letter_code
_entity_poly.pdbx_strand_id
1 'polypeptide(L)'
;AYGYTIPGGLTQYHLIGPEVLDADGLNYTLPVDESLGYAEAALTEPWACVFAAYTQRRRLSPKAGGVMWIVGQKNDTTPYVFSAGLDTPAKIYLTDVPDSLRDYLRTQTAQYGTPLIEKNGLTPADYPAFSQAETGGAGFDDIVVLNPQSAEQVGAAAKHIARRGTFNLVGKTPLDADVPVDVGRIHYDYTAYVGNPGPDIAASYGEARNRCDLRPGGTAVFVGAGGPMGQMHVQRALEMPDGPAQIIATDINAVRLAALENKYAALAESRQKKLHTFNPTDSDQSLYHFVMAATEGAGADDVIVSVPAAAVMAEAATLMKPDGMLVFFAGVPNGTFAPLNLSNVYLHNAQFTGTSGSTLDDQAQVIRLVEAGKLSPNRSVAAIGGIEAAREGIQAMMEGRYPGKVVIFPQLRGLPLTAVSELPERFPDIARHLAPGNVWSPAAEKALFERFLPDDIHPHAQSGH
;
A
#
# COMPACT_ATOMS: atom_id res chain seq x y z
N ALA A 1 13.65 -2.58 10.78
CA ALA A 1 12.91 -3.85 11.01
C ALA A 1 13.83 -4.90 11.62
N TYR A 2 13.34 -5.62 12.63
CA TYR A 2 14.04 -6.74 13.26
C TYR A 2 14.24 -7.90 12.28
N GLY A 3 15.46 -8.46 12.22
CA GLY A 3 15.84 -9.49 11.24
C GLY A 3 16.18 -8.96 9.84
N TYR A 4 16.20 -7.64 9.64
CA TYR A 4 16.60 -7.00 8.39
C TYR A 4 17.67 -5.92 8.60
N THR A 5 17.33 -4.81 9.24
CA THR A 5 18.29 -3.75 9.60
C THR A 5 18.89 -3.97 10.98
N ILE A 6 18.10 -4.53 11.90
CA ILE A 6 18.56 -4.98 13.21
C ILE A 6 18.81 -6.48 13.08
N PRO A 7 20.00 -6.99 13.48
CA PRO A 7 20.29 -8.43 13.47
C PRO A 7 19.21 -9.24 14.20
N GLY A 8 18.98 -10.49 13.80
CA GLY A 8 17.98 -11.36 14.44
C GLY A 8 17.11 -12.13 13.44
N GLY A 9 15.95 -12.61 13.90
CA GLY A 9 14.94 -13.30 13.08
C GLY A 9 15.27 -14.76 12.71
N LEU A 10 16.52 -15.06 12.35
CA LEU A 10 17.01 -16.41 12.03
C LEU A 10 18.14 -16.83 12.99
N THR A 11 17.90 -16.65 14.28
CA THR A 11 18.77 -17.10 15.38
C THR A 11 17.91 -17.70 16.48
N GLN A 12 18.45 -18.66 17.24
CA GLN A 12 17.72 -19.31 18.33
C GLN A 12 17.66 -18.44 19.59
N TYR A 13 18.73 -17.67 19.82
CA TYR A 13 18.84 -16.76 20.95
C TYR A 13 19.29 -15.39 20.44
N HIS A 14 18.69 -14.34 21.00
CA HIS A 14 19.10 -12.98 20.75
C HIS A 14 18.89 -12.14 22.01
N LEU A 15 19.94 -11.45 22.44
CA LEU A 15 19.81 -10.44 23.48
C LEU A 15 19.14 -9.21 22.88
N ILE A 16 17.96 -8.85 23.37
CA ILE A 16 17.21 -7.68 22.91
C ILE A 16 17.75 -6.45 23.64
N GLY A 17 18.45 -5.57 22.91
CA GLY A 17 19.02 -4.33 23.44
C GLY A 17 18.23 -3.06 23.07
N PRO A 18 18.81 -1.87 23.36
CA PRO A 18 18.23 -0.58 23.02
C PRO A 18 17.89 -0.43 21.53
N GLU A 19 18.60 -1.12 20.64
CA GLU A 19 18.32 -1.16 19.19
C GLU A 19 16.96 -1.76 18.82
N VAL A 20 16.25 -2.38 19.78
CA VAL A 20 14.86 -2.83 19.65
C VAL A 20 13.96 -2.13 20.69
N LEU A 21 14.44 -1.94 21.92
CA LEU A 21 13.62 -1.42 23.03
C LEU A 21 13.48 0.09 23.03
N ASP A 22 14.40 0.82 22.40
CA ASP A 22 14.45 2.29 22.30
C ASP A 22 15.03 2.72 20.94
N ALA A 23 14.51 2.12 19.87
CA ALA A 23 14.90 2.43 18.50
C ALA A 23 14.10 3.64 18.01
N ASP A 24 14.79 4.74 17.71
CA ASP A 24 14.17 6.00 17.27
C ASP A 24 13.14 6.55 18.29
N GLY A 25 13.35 6.30 19.59
CA GLY A 25 12.43 6.67 20.67
C GLY A 25 11.20 5.77 20.77
N LEU A 26 11.19 4.62 20.08
CA LEU A 26 10.10 3.66 20.05
C LEU A 26 10.56 2.28 20.54
N ASN A 27 9.64 1.56 21.18
CA ASN A 27 9.83 0.16 21.52
C ASN A 27 9.23 -0.72 20.41
N TYR A 28 10.06 -1.52 19.74
CA TYR A 28 9.66 -2.43 18.65
C TYR A 28 9.12 -3.79 19.13
N THR A 29 8.91 -3.97 20.44
CA THR A 29 8.21 -5.14 20.99
C THR A 29 6.72 -4.83 21.18
N LEU A 30 5.88 -5.76 20.74
CA LEU A 30 4.43 -5.69 20.91
C LEU A 30 3.98 -6.87 21.79
N PRO A 31 3.13 -6.64 22.80
CA PRO A 31 2.56 -7.74 23.56
C PRO A 31 1.64 -8.57 22.65
N VAL A 32 1.66 -9.88 22.86
CA VAL A 32 0.75 -10.82 22.21
C VAL A 32 0.16 -11.73 23.29
N ASP A 33 -1.12 -12.08 23.16
CA ASP A 33 -1.75 -13.05 24.04
C ASP A 33 -1.14 -14.46 23.87
N GLU A 34 -1.03 -15.23 24.96
CA GLU A 34 -0.47 -16.59 24.94
C GLU A 34 -1.29 -17.57 24.08
N SER A 35 -2.54 -17.22 23.75
CA SER A 35 -3.38 -18.01 22.86
C SER A 35 -3.00 -17.89 21.38
N LEU A 36 -2.21 -16.89 20.98
CA LEU A 36 -1.73 -16.75 19.60
C LEU A 36 -0.58 -17.74 19.34
N GLY A 37 -0.68 -18.48 18.23
CA GLY A 37 0.43 -19.30 17.76
C GLY A 37 1.62 -18.44 17.33
N TYR A 38 2.84 -18.99 17.38
CA TYR A 38 4.06 -18.32 16.92
C TYR A 38 3.99 -17.94 15.43
N ALA A 39 3.48 -18.83 14.57
CA ALA A 39 3.29 -18.51 13.16
C ALA A 39 2.28 -17.38 12.96
N GLU A 40 1.21 -17.40 13.74
CA GLU A 40 0.16 -16.39 13.69
C GLU A 40 0.67 -15.02 14.12
N ALA A 41 1.40 -14.96 15.24
CA ALA A 41 2.07 -13.77 15.74
C ALA A 41 3.10 -13.23 14.73
N ALA A 42 3.94 -14.10 14.15
CA ALA A 42 4.93 -13.69 13.14
C ALA A 42 4.27 -13.11 11.87
N LEU A 43 3.08 -13.62 11.51
CA LEU A 43 2.33 -13.13 10.36
C LEU A 43 1.60 -11.81 10.61
N THR A 44 1.59 -11.27 11.83
CA THR A 44 0.98 -9.96 12.09
C THR A 44 1.71 -8.82 11.36
N GLU A 45 3.03 -8.91 11.17
CA GLU A 45 3.82 -7.89 10.45
C GLU A 45 3.43 -7.79 8.96
N PRO A 46 3.41 -8.88 8.17
CA PRO A 46 3.02 -8.74 6.76
C PRO A 46 1.54 -8.37 6.63
N TRP A 47 0.69 -8.76 7.57
CA TRP A 47 -0.69 -8.28 7.63
C TRP A 47 -0.78 -6.79 7.96
N ALA A 48 0.10 -6.28 8.83
CA ALA A 48 0.17 -4.86 9.15
C ALA A 48 0.47 -4.04 7.90
N CYS A 49 1.36 -4.53 7.03
CA CYS A 49 1.61 -3.91 5.72
C CYS A 49 0.35 -3.89 4.84
N VAL A 50 -0.38 -5.00 4.76
CA VAL A 50 -1.64 -5.09 4.00
C VAL A 50 -2.68 -4.10 4.52
N PHE A 51 -2.88 -4.02 5.84
CA PHE A 51 -3.82 -3.09 6.45
C PHE A 51 -3.38 -1.63 6.29
N ALA A 52 -2.08 -1.35 6.42
CA ALA A 52 -1.47 -0.05 6.21
C ALA A 52 -1.69 0.49 4.79
N ALA A 53 -1.93 -0.38 3.80
CA ALA A 53 -2.30 0.04 2.45
C ALA A 53 -3.67 0.71 2.37
N TYR A 54 -4.48 0.56 3.42
CA TYR A 54 -5.83 1.07 3.51
C TYR A 54 -6.04 2.10 4.63
N THR A 55 -4.96 2.55 5.28
CA THR A 55 -5.03 3.58 6.31
C THR A 55 -4.83 4.97 5.72
N GLN A 56 -5.42 5.98 6.36
CA GLN A 56 -5.33 7.36 5.87
C GLN A 56 -3.94 7.93 6.15
N ARG A 57 -3.03 7.77 5.19
CA ARG A 57 -1.64 8.27 5.26
C ARG A 57 -1.42 9.59 4.54
N ARG A 58 -2.33 9.95 3.62
CA ARG A 58 -2.30 11.21 2.88
C ARG A 58 -2.77 12.36 3.77
N ARG A 59 -2.20 13.55 3.60
CA ARG A 59 -2.59 14.72 4.38
C ARG A 59 -3.98 15.19 3.96
N LEU A 60 -4.81 15.52 4.96
CA LEU A 60 -6.16 16.06 4.76
C LEU A 60 -6.19 17.59 4.70
N SER A 61 -5.04 18.24 4.81
CA SER A 61 -4.87 19.69 4.78
C SER A 61 -3.48 20.05 4.25
N PRO A 62 -3.26 21.30 3.80
CA PRO A 62 -1.92 21.84 3.58
C PRO A 62 -1.01 21.64 4.79
N LYS A 63 0.30 21.47 4.56
CA LYS A 63 1.25 21.09 5.61
C LYS A 63 1.52 22.28 6.51
N ALA A 64 1.26 22.11 7.81
CA ALA A 64 1.66 23.08 8.81
C ALA A 64 3.18 23.28 8.81
N GLY A 65 3.61 24.54 8.74
CA GLY A 65 5.00 24.93 8.60
C GLY A 65 5.64 24.58 7.25
N GLY A 66 4.85 24.10 6.27
CA GLY A 66 5.35 23.66 4.98
C GLY A 66 5.57 24.78 3.97
N VAL A 67 6.20 24.43 2.85
CA VAL A 67 6.38 25.31 1.69
C VAL A 67 5.37 24.93 0.60
N MET A 68 4.49 25.86 0.25
CA MET A 68 3.51 25.70 -0.81
C MET A 68 3.95 26.41 -2.10
N TRP A 69 3.67 25.81 -3.25
CA TRP A 69 3.86 26.41 -4.57
C TRP A 69 2.56 26.33 -5.38
N ILE A 70 2.06 27.48 -5.82
CA ILE A 70 0.85 27.58 -6.65
C ILE A 70 1.25 28.02 -8.06
N VAL A 71 1.00 27.15 -9.03
CA VAL A 71 1.21 27.37 -10.46
C VAL A 71 -0.14 27.67 -11.10
N GLY A 72 -0.27 28.78 -11.81
CA GLY A 72 -1.49 29.13 -12.53
C GLY A 72 -1.22 29.58 -13.96
N GLN A 73 -2.22 30.23 -14.54
CA GLN A 73 -2.10 30.91 -15.82
C GLN A 73 -2.60 32.35 -15.69
N LYS A 74 -1.77 33.34 -16.07
CA LYS A 74 -2.07 34.77 -15.86
C LYS A 74 -3.40 35.22 -16.45
N ASN A 75 -3.79 34.61 -17.57
CA ASN A 75 -4.99 34.96 -18.32
C ASN A 75 -6.21 34.12 -17.92
N ASP A 76 -6.10 33.21 -16.93
CA ASP A 76 -7.25 32.47 -16.43
C ASP A 76 -8.20 33.42 -15.68
N THR A 77 -9.48 33.34 -16.02
CA THR A 77 -10.55 34.20 -15.47
C THR A 77 -11.37 33.50 -14.41
N THR A 78 -11.06 32.24 -14.09
CA THR A 78 -11.73 31.47 -13.05
C THR A 78 -11.56 32.18 -11.70
N PRO A 79 -12.66 32.41 -10.95
CA PRO A 79 -12.62 33.12 -9.67
C PRO A 79 -12.17 32.18 -8.55
N TYR A 80 -10.92 31.72 -8.61
CA TYR A 80 -10.38 30.79 -7.62
C TYR A 80 -10.41 31.40 -6.21
N VAL A 81 -10.73 30.55 -5.24
CA VAL A 81 -10.60 30.84 -3.82
C VAL A 81 -9.83 29.71 -3.14
N PHE A 82 -9.40 29.94 -1.91
CA PHE A 82 -8.77 28.94 -1.06
C PHE A 82 -9.40 29.10 0.32
N SER A 83 -10.47 28.35 0.57
CA SER A 83 -11.36 28.60 1.71
C SER A 83 -10.80 28.20 3.08
N ALA A 84 -9.81 27.30 3.13
CA ALA A 84 -9.20 26.80 4.36
C ALA A 84 -7.73 26.41 4.16
N GLY A 85 -6.91 26.42 5.21
CA GLY A 85 -5.54 25.88 5.19
C GLY A 85 -4.47 26.86 4.66
N LEU A 86 -4.78 28.14 4.50
CA LEU A 86 -3.78 29.18 4.21
C LEU A 86 -3.05 29.68 5.47
N ASP A 87 -3.57 29.37 6.65
CA ASP A 87 -3.03 29.69 7.97
C ASP A 87 -1.86 28.78 8.38
N THR A 88 -1.70 27.64 7.72
CA THR A 88 -0.74 26.60 8.11
C THR A 88 0.61 26.65 7.38
N PRO A 89 0.73 27.02 6.08
CA PRO A 89 2.02 27.04 5.40
C PRO A 89 2.93 28.12 5.97
N ALA A 90 4.23 27.81 6.09
CA ALA A 90 5.23 28.80 6.49
C ALA A 90 5.55 29.79 5.36
N LYS A 91 5.33 29.38 4.09
CA LYS A 91 5.66 30.18 2.91
C LYS A 91 4.86 29.71 1.69
N ILE A 92 4.45 30.65 0.85
CA ILE A 92 3.72 30.38 -0.40
C ILE A 92 4.42 31.06 -1.58
N TYR A 93 4.77 30.28 -2.60
CA TYR A 93 5.25 30.78 -3.89
C TYR A 93 4.13 30.79 -4.92
N LEU A 94 4.07 31.84 -5.73
CA LEU A 94 3.11 32.00 -6.82
C LEU A 94 3.84 32.07 -8.17
N THR A 95 3.41 31.27 -9.14
CA THR A 95 3.92 31.29 -10.50
C THR A 95 2.77 31.46 -11.47
N ASP A 96 2.75 32.62 -12.14
CA ASP A 96 1.81 32.98 -13.19
C ASP A 96 0.33 32.80 -12.80
N VAL A 97 -0.01 32.97 -11.53
CA VAL A 97 -1.41 32.94 -11.07
C VAL A 97 -2.18 34.19 -11.55
N PRO A 98 -3.50 34.10 -11.76
CA PRO A 98 -4.34 35.27 -12.07
C PRO A 98 -4.24 36.36 -11.00
N ASP A 99 -4.32 37.63 -11.44
CA ASP A 99 -4.30 38.79 -10.54
C ASP A 99 -5.38 38.70 -9.45
N SER A 100 -6.58 38.23 -9.80
CA SER A 100 -7.70 38.05 -8.87
C SER A 100 -7.35 37.10 -7.72
N LEU A 101 -6.72 35.96 -8.03
CA LEU A 101 -6.27 35.00 -7.03
C LEU A 101 -5.09 35.55 -6.23
N ARG A 102 -4.11 36.19 -6.88
CA ARG A 102 -2.97 36.81 -6.18
C ARG A 102 -3.46 37.79 -5.12
N ASP A 103 -4.40 38.67 -5.47
CA ASP A 103 -4.90 39.71 -4.58
C ASP A 103 -5.76 39.12 -3.46
N TYR A 104 -6.56 38.10 -3.77
CA TYR A 104 -7.26 37.28 -2.76
C TYR A 104 -6.27 36.66 -1.77
N LEU A 105 -5.27 35.93 -2.26
CA LEU A 105 -4.27 35.26 -1.41
C LEU A 105 -3.51 36.26 -0.55
N ARG A 106 -3.07 37.39 -1.11
CA ARG A 106 -2.38 38.45 -0.37
C ARG A 106 -3.23 38.99 0.79
N THR A 107 -4.53 39.16 0.56
CA THR A 107 -5.46 39.58 1.60
C THR A 107 -5.63 38.50 2.67
N GLN A 108 -5.83 37.25 2.25
CA GLN A 108 -6.06 36.14 3.17
C GLN A 108 -4.83 35.73 3.98
N THR A 109 -3.62 35.88 3.45
CA THR A 109 -2.39 35.51 4.16
C THR A 109 -1.84 36.62 5.05
N ALA A 110 -2.22 37.88 4.81
CA ALA A 110 -1.76 39.02 5.60
C ALA A 110 -2.12 38.89 7.09
N GLN A 111 -3.29 38.34 7.41
CA GLN A 111 -3.72 38.10 8.79
C GLN A 111 -2.88 37.04 9.54
N TYR A 112 -2.17 36.18 8.80
CA TYR A 112 -1.32 35.11 9.35
C TYR A 112 0.18 35.46 9.29
N GLY A 113 0.54 36.53 8.59
CA GLY A 113 1.94 36.89 8.36
C GLY A 113 2.68 35.93 7.42
N THR A 114 1.97 35.07 6.69
CA THR A 114 2.58 34.10 5.77
C THR A 114 3.17 34.80 4.55
N PRO A 115 4.49 34.69 4.30
CA PRO A 115 5.12 35.31 3.14
C PRO A 115 4.58 34.75 1.82
N LEU A 116 4.19 35.66 0.92
CA LEU A 116 3.74 35.38 -0.43
C LEU A 116 4.78 35.90 -1.42
N ILE A 117 5.38 35.02 -2.22
CA ILE A 117 6.51 35.36 -3.10
C ILE A 117 6.16 35.02 -4.55
N GLU A 118 6.20 36.01 -5.43
CA GLU A 118 5.92 35.82 -6.85
C GLU A 118 7.18 35.43 -7.63
N LYS A 119 7.08 34.38 -8.44
CA LYS A 119 8.11 33.80 -9.31
C LYS A 119 7.46 33.45 -10.65
N ASN A 120 7.15 34.49 -11.42
CA ASN A 120 6.44 34.41 -12.68
C ASN A 120 7.38 34.09 -13.86
N GLY A 121 6.84 33.49 -14.93
CA GLY A 121 7.59 33.18 -16.15
C GLY A 121 8.45 31.92 -16.06
N LEU A 122 8.23 31.05 -15.07
CA LEU A 122 8.98 29.81 -14.94
C LEU A 122 8.46 28.76 -15.93
N THR A 123 9.39 28.17 -16.67
CA THR A 123 9.13 27.03 -17.56
C THR A 123 9.51 25.71 -16.88
N PRO A 124 9.09 24.54 -17.40
CA PRO A 124 9.53 23.23 -16.89
C PRO A 124 11.05 23.08 -16.74
N ALA A 125 11.84 23.76 -17.58
CA ALA A 125 13.30 23.74 -17.51
C ALA A 125 13.86 24.47 -16.26
N ASP A 126 13.10 25.41 -15.70
CA ASP A 126 13.51 26.24 -14.56
C ASP A 126 13.16 25.58 -13.21
N TYR A 127 12.20 24.65 -13.18
CA TYR A 127 11.70 24.05 -11.94
C TYR A 127 12.77 23.38 -11.07
N PRO A 128 13.78 22.66 -11.62
CA PRO A 128 14.85 22.10 -10.81
C PRO A 128 15.68 23.16 -10.07
N ALA A 129 16.09 24.23 -10.78
CA ALA A 129 16.84 25.32 -10.17
C ALA A 129 16.01 26.08 -9.13
N PHE A 130 14.73 26.31 -9.42
CA PHE A 130 13.78 26.93 -8.50
C PHE A 130 13.59 26.09 -7.23
N SER A 131 13.32 24.80 -7.37
CA SER A 131 13.19 23.88 -6.23
C SER A 131 14.47 23.83 -5.40
N GLN A 132 15.64 23.75 -6.04
CA GLN A 132 16.93 23.77 -5.33
C GLN A 132 17.11 25.05 -4.51
N ALA A 133 16.85 26.21 -5.11
CA ALA A 133 17.05 27.51 -4.46
C ALA A 133 16.11 27.72 -3.26
N GLU A 134 14.85 27.32 -3.39
CA GLU A 134 13.82 27.68 -2.41
C GLU A 134 13.51 26.59 -1.38
N THR A 135 13.89 25.34 -1.66
CA THR A 135 13.63 24.17 -0.79
C THR A 135 14.89 23.37 -0.44
N GLY A 136 16.07 23.81 -0.91
CA GLY A 136 17.32 23.06 -0.74
C GLY A 136 17.33 21.71 -1.47
N GLY A 137 16.44 21.51 -2.44
CA GLY A 137 16.26 20.26 -3.17
C GLY A 137 15.34 19.25 -2.48
N ALA A 138 14.77 19.57 -1.30
CA ALA A 138 13.82 18.70 -0.61
C ALA A 138 12.46 18.61 -1.32
N GLY A 139 12.13 19.61 -2.15
CA GLY A 139 10.84 19.74 -2.81
C GLY A 139 9.82 20.57 -2.01
N PHE A 140 8.69 20.85 -2.63
CA PHE A 140 7.57 21.59 -2.04
C PHE A 140 6.62 20.64 -1.34
N ASP A 141 6.18 21.00 -0.14
CA ASP A 141 5.25 20.18 0.63
C ASP A 141 3.89 20.11 -0.04
N ASP A 142 3.41 21.25 -0.56
CA ASP A 142 2.17 21.35 -1.32
C ASP A 142 2.45 22.01 -2.67
N ILE A 143 2.07 21.36 -3.77
CA ILE A 143 2.07 21.97 -5.10
C ILE A 143 0.63 22.04 -5.59
N VAL A 144 0.15 23.22 -5.95
CA VAL A 144 -1.16 23.44 -6.54
C VAL A 144 -0.98 23.85 -8.00
N VAL A 145 -1.63 23.17 -8.94
CA VAL A 145 -1.63 23.54 -10.36
C VAL A 145 -3.05 23.88 -10.80
N LEU A 146 -3.25 25.12 -11.23
CA LEU A 146 -4.53 25.68 -11.63
C LEU A 146 -4.69 25.63 -13.16
N ASN A 147 -5.88 25.24 -13.59
CA ASN A 147 -6.26 25.03 -14.98
C ASN A 147 -5.16 24.30 -15.78
N PRO A 148 -4.76 23.10 -15.34
CA PRO A 148 -3.68 22.37 -15.99
C PRO A 148 -4.09 22.00 -17.43
N GLN A 149 -3.21 22.26 -18.40
CA GLN A 149 -3.46 21.97 -19.83
C GLN A 149 -2.43 21.02 -20.44
N SER A 150 -1.21 21.00 -19.89
CA SER A 150 -0.08 20.23 -20.43
C SER A 150 0.37 19.15 -19.44
N ALA A 151 0.34 17.90 -19.89
CA ALA A 151 0.86 16.76 -19.17
C ALA A 151 2.36 16.88 -18.90
N GLU A 152 3.12 17.48 -19.81
CA GLU A 152 4.55 17.77 -19.64
C GLU A 152 4.78 18.71 -18.46
N GLN A 153 4.06 19.84 -18.42
CA GLN A 153 4.21 20.82 -17.34
C GLN A 153 3.81 20.22 -15.99
N VAL A 154 2.68 19.50 -15.94
CA VAL A 154 2.21 18.82 -14.72
C VAL A 154 3.21 17.78 -14.25
N GLY A 155 3.72 16.94 -15.15
CA GLY A 155 4.74 15.93 -14.83
C GLY A 155 6.06 16.55 -14.36
N ALA A 156 6.47 17.67 -14.95
CA ALA A 156 7.66 18.40 -14.52
C ALA A 156 7.49 18.99 -13.11
N ALA A 157 6.37 19.64 -12.81
CA ALA A 157 6.09 20.16 -11.48
C ALA A 157 6.00 19.04 -10.43
N ALA A 158 5.37 17.91 -10.78
CA ALA A 158 5.20 16.76 -9.89
C ALA A 158 6.54 16.16 -9.41
N LYS A 159 7.62 16.29 -10.17
CA LYS A 159 8.97 15.85 -9.75
C LYS A 159 9.49 16.63 -8.53
N HIS A 160 8.96 17.83 -8.28
CA HIS A 160 9.42 18.72 -7.21
C HIS A 160 8.55 18.69 -5.96
N ILE A 161 7.62 17.73 -5.86
CA ILE A 161 6.92 17.46 -4.60
C ILE A 161 7.89 16.89 -3.56
N ALA A 162 7.74 17.25 -2.30
CA ALA A 162 8.54 16.72 -1.20
C ALA A 162 8.11 15.29 -0.82
N ARG A 163 8.94 14.60 -0.04
CA ARG A 163 8.53 13.37 0.65
C ARG A 163 7.31 13.66 1.54
N ARG A 164 6.25 12.86 1.42
CA ARG A 164 4.90 13.05 1.99
C ARG A 164 4.20 14.34 1.54
N GLY A 165 4.63 14.90 0.40
CA GLY A 165 4.01 16.06 -0.20
C GLY A 165 2.68 15.76 -0.88
N THR A 166 1.91 16.81 -1.18
CA THR A 166 0.61 16.73 -1.84
C THR A 166 0.60 17.56 -3.12
N PHE A 167 0.17 16.94 -4.22
CA PHE A 167 0.04 17.55 -5.53
C PHE A 167 -1.45 17.75 -5.83
N ASN A 168 -1.90 19.00 -5.84
CA ASN A 168 -3.29 19.40 -5.99
C ASN A 168 -3.54 19.97 -7.39
N LEU A 169 -4.40 19.34 -8.18
CA LEU A 169 -4.81 19.81 -9.50
C LEU A 169 -6.20 20.42 -9.43
N VAL A 170 -6.38 21.64 -9.96
CA VAL A 170 -7.69 22.32 -9.96
C VAL A 170 -8.03 22.81 -11.36
N GLY A 171 -9.08 22.27 -11.99
CA GLY A 171 -9.44 22.67 -13.35
C GLY A 171 -10.62 21.89 -13.92
N LYS A 172 -11.11 22.31 -15.09
CA LYS A 172 -12.33 21.72 -15.71
C LYS A 172 -12.07 21.03 -17.05
N THR A 173 -10.86 21.17 -17.58
CA THR A 173 -10.48 20.65 -18.89
C THR A 173 -9.50 19.49 -18.69
N PRO A 174 -9.64 18.38 -19.43
CA PRO A 174 -8.64 17.31 -19.43
C PRO A 174 -7.27 17.81 -19.91
N LEU A 175 -6.22 17.12 -19.47
CA LEU A 175 -4.87 17.28 -20.00
C LEU A 175 -4.78 16.77 -21.45
N ASP A 176 -3.75 17.24 -22.16
CA ASP A 176 -3.43 16.83 -23.53
C ASP A 176 -2.92 15.38 -23.66
N ALA A 177 -2.45 14.78 -22.58
CA ALA A 177 -2.00 13.38 -22.51
C ALA A 177 -2.01 12.83 -21.08
N ASP A 178 -1.72 11.52 -20.95
CA ASP A 178 -1.37 10.93 -19.66
C ASP A 178 -0.03 11.49 -19.15
N VAL A 179 0.06 11.68 -17.83
CA VAL A 179 1.21 12.32 -17.20
C VAL A 179 2.24 11.27 -16.82
N PRO A 180 3.53 11.45 -17.15
CA PRO A 180 4.59 10.61 -16.61
C PRO A 180 4.77 10.91 -15.12
N VAL A 181 4.29 10.01 -14.27
CA VAL A 181 4.34 10.14 -12.80
C VAL A 181 5.36 9.15 -12.23
N ASP A 182 6.15 9.61 -11.26
CA ASP A 182 7.10 8.76 -10.53
C ASP A 182 6.34 7.84 -9.56
N VAL A 183 6.03 6.63 -10.02
CA VAL A 183 5.28 5.64 -9.25
C VAL A 183 6.10 5.05 -8.09
N GLY A 184 7.44 5.12 -8.18
CA GLY A 184 8.31 4.77 -7.06
C GLY A 184 8.11 5.72 -5.89
N ARG A 185 8.00 7.03 -6.17
CA ARG A 185 7.76 8.05 -5.15
C ARG A 185 6.34 8.01 -4.57
N ILE A 186 5.33 7.60 -5.33
CA ILE A 186 4.01 7.32 -4.75
C ILE A 186 4.12 6.25 -3.65
N HIS A 187 4.92 5.21 -3.88
CA HIS A 187 5.09 4.10 -2.94
C HIS A 187 6.04 4.40 -1.77
N TYR A 188 7.27 4.86 -2.04
CA TYR A 188 8.32 5.03 -1.02
C TYR A 188 8.35 6.41 -0.37
N ASP A 189 7.92 7.45 -1.08
CA ASP A 189 7.88 8.82 -0.59
C ASP A 189 6.47 9.24 -0.15
N TYR A 190 5.44 8.43 -0.38
CA TYR A 190 4.04 8.74 -0.04
C TYR A 190 3.56 10.05 -0.66
N THR A 191 3.97 10.32 -1.90
CA THR A 191 3.44 11.48 -2.64
C THR A 191 1.96 11.24 -2.94
N ALA A 192 1.15 12.27 -2.75
CA ALA A 192 -0.30 12.20 -2.94
C ALA A 192 -0.73 13.09 -4.10
N TYR A 193 -1.68 12.60 -4.90
CA TYR A 193 -2.32 13.37 -5.96
C TYR A 193 -3.79 13.55 -5.62
N VAL A 194 -4.22 14.79 -5.51
CA VAL A 194 -5.59 15.20 -5.21
C VAL A 194 -6.01 16.27 -6.20
N GLY A 195 -7.30 16.57 -6.25
CA GLY A 195 -7.76 17.65 -7.11
C GLY A 195 -9.25 17.88 -7.00
N ASN A 196 -9.75 18.93 -7.66
CA ASN A 196 -11.17 19.20 -7.83
C ASN A 196 -11.46 20.14 -9.03
N PRO A 197 -12.72 20.25 -9.52
CA PRO A 197 -13.04 21.09 -10.68
C PRO A 197 -13.00 22.62 -10.44
N GLY A 198 -12.69 23.05 -9.22
CA GLY A 198 -12.73 24.43 -8.76
C GLY A 198 -14.15 24.95 -8.46
N PRO A 199 -14.27 26.23 -8.07
CA PRO A 199 -13.18 27.21 -7.96
C PRO A 199 -12.45 27.18 -6.61
N ASP A 200 -12.91 26.44 -5.61
CA ASP A 200 -12.25 26.37 -4.31
C ASP A 200 -11.10 25.36 -4.29
N ILE A 201 -9.87 25.85 -4.17
CA ILE A 201 -8.65 25.05 -4.12
C ILE A 201 -8.64 24.13 -2.88
N ALA A 202 -9.18 24.61 -1.75
CA ALA A 202 -9.20 23.87 -0.49
C ALA A 202 -10.10 22.63 -0.57
N ALA A 203 -11.07 22.62 -1.47
CA ALA A 203 -12.02 21.52 -1.63
C ALA A 203 -11.38 20.23 -2.18
N SER A 204 -10.12 20.25 -2.63
CA SER A 204 -9.35 19.04 -2.96
C SER A 204 -8.89 18.27 -1.73
N TYR A 205 -8.81 18.94 -0.59
CA TYR A 205 -8.38 18.37 0.68
C TYR A 205 -9.59 17.80 1.45
N GLY A 206 -9.33 17.12 2.58
CA GLY A 206 -10.39 16.51 3.39
C GLY A 206 -10.79 15.09 2.97
N GLU A 207 -11.56 14.42 3.85
CA GLU A 207 -11.83 12.97 3.76
C GLU A 207 -12.59 12.58 2.49
N ALA A 208 -13.54 13.41 2.06
CA ALA A 208 -14.38 13.14 0.88
C ALA A 208 -13.58 12.97 -0.41
N ARG A 209 -12.41 13.61 -0.51
CA ARG A 209 -11.50 13.52 -1.66
C ARG A 209 -10.26 12.66 -1.39
N ASN A 210 -10.24 11.90 -0.30
CA ASN A 210 -9.07 11.14 0.13
C ASN A 210 -9.43 9.73 0.67
N ARG A 211 -10.34 9.02 -0.03
CA ARG A 211 -10.74 7.65 0.32
C ARG A 211 -9.53 6.72 0.44
N CYS A 212 -9.40 6.00 1.55
CA CYS A 212 -8.28 5.09 1.81
C CYS A 212 -8.66 3.61 1.89
N ASP A 213 -9.94 3.22 1.86
CA ASP A 213 -10.34 1.81 1.91
C ASP A 213 -11.16 1.38 0.68
N LEU A 214 -11.32 0.06 0.53
CA LEU A 214 -12.08 -0.59 -0.54
C LEU A 214 -13.54 -0.14 -0.53
N ARG A 215 -14.12 -0.01 -1.71
CA ARG A 215 -15.49 0.48 -1.92
C ARG A 215 -16.49 -0.61 -1.49
N PRO A 216 -17.38 -0.33 -0.54
CA PRO A 216 -18.47 -1.25 -0.19
C PRO A 216 -19.35 -1.53 -1.41
N GLY A 217 -19.60 -2.81 -1.68
CA GLY A 217 -20.41 -3.26 -2.82
C GLY A 217 -19.77 -3.04 -4.20
N GLY A 218 -18.56 -2.49 -4.28
CA GLY A 218 -17.85 -2.22 -5.53
C GLY A 218 -17.14 -3.45 -6.12
N THR A 219 -16.38 -3.19 -7.18
CA THR A 219 -15.48 -4.16 -7.82
C THR A 219 -14.02 -3.84 -7.48
N ALA A 220 -13.30 -4.80 -6.92
CA ALA A 220 -11.88 -4.69 -6.61
C ALA A 220 -11.04 -5.65 -7.48
N VAL A 221 -9.98 -5.14 -8.11
CA VAL A 221 -9.03 -5.90 -8.92
C VAL A 221 -7.70 -6.01 -8.18
N PHE A 222 -7.17 -7.23 -8.05
CA PHE A 222 -5.89 -7.52 -7.40
C PHE A 222 -4.90 -8.06 -8.43
N VAL A 223 -3.91 -7.25 -8.79
CA VAL A 223 -2.87 -7.58 -9.77
C VAL A 223 -1.66 -8.19 -9.05
N GLY A 224 -1.24 -9.39 -9.48
CA GLY A 224 -0.27 -10.21 -8.76
C GLY A 224 -0.90 -10.95 -7.58
N ALA A 225 -2.18 -11.32 -7.71
CA ALA A 225 -2.97 -11.91 -6.63
C ALA A 225 -2.43 -13.26 -6.15
N GLY A 226 -1.80 -14.05 -7.02
CA GLY A 226 -1.30 -15.39 -6.70
C GLY A 226 -0.10 -15.39 -5.76
N GLY A 227 0.65 -14.28 -5.68
CA GLY A 227 1.74 -14.11 -4.72
C GLY A 227 1.26 -14.00 -3.26
N PRO A 228 2.14 -14.21 -2.27
CA PRO A 228 1.74 -14.21 -0.85
C PRO A 228 1.03 -12.93 -0.39
N MET A 229 1.52 -11.76 -0.82
CA MET A 229 0.90 -10.48 -0.46
C MET A 229 -0.43 -10.27 -1.19
N GLY A 230 -0.50 -10.60 -2.48
CA GLY A 230 -1.74 -10.53 -3.26
C GLY A 230 -2.85 -11.39 -2.65
N GLN A 231 -2.53 -12.59 -2.18
CA GLN A 231 -3.48 -13.47 -1.49
C GLN A 231 -3.99 -12.88 -0.18
N MET A 232 -3.16 -12.15 0.56
CA MET A 232 -3.57 -11.50 1.81
C MET A 232 -4.52 -10.32 1.52
N HIS A 233 -4.27 -9.56 0.45
CA HIS A 233 -5.20 -8.52 -0.01
C HIS A 233 -6.55 -9.09 -0.45
N VAL A 234 -6.55 -10.19 -1.21
CA VAL A 234 -7.78 -10.91 -1.61
C VAL A 234 -8.52 -11.44 -0.37
N GLN A 235 -7.82 -12.07 0.58
CA GLN A 235 -8.42 -12.53 1.82
C GLN A 235 -9.06 -11.38 2.61
N ARG A 236 -8.35 -10.25 2.78
CA ARG A 236 -8.91 -9.05 3.44
C ARG A 236 -10.21 -8.62 2.78
N ALA A 237 -10.19 -8.51 1.45
CA ALA A 237 -11.35 -8.08 0.68
C ALA A 237 -12.54 -9.03 0.83
N LEU A 238 -12.29 -10.35 0.90
CA LEU A 238 -13.32 -11.37 1.13
C LEU A 238 -13.88 -11.32 2.56
N GLU A 239 -13.02 -11.19 3.57
CA GLU A 239 -13.39 -11.21 4.99
C GLU A 239 -14.04 -9.91 5.48
N MET A 240 -13.85 -8.79 4.76
CA MET A 240 -14.42 -7.50 5.10
C MET A 240 -15.95 -7.50 4.96
N PRO A 241 -16.75 -7.30 6.04
CA PRO A 241 -18.21 -7.35 5.97
C PRO A 241 -18.79 -6.33 4.97
N ASP A 242 -18.33 -5.08 5.07
CA ASP A 242 -18.75 -3.99 4.18
C ASP A 242 -17.76 -3.82 3.00
N GLY A 243 -17.32 -4.94 2.44
CA GLY A 243 -16.31 -5.01 1.39
C GLY A 243 -16.85 -4.93 -0.05
N PRO A 244 -15.95 -5.04 -1.05
CA PRO A 244 -16.36 -5.15 -2.44
C PRO A 244 -17.23 -6.41 -2.64
N ALA A 245 -18.25 -6.30 -3.48
CA ALA A 245 -19.13 -7.43 -3.82
C ALA A 245 -18.51 -8.33 -4.89
N GLN A 246 -17.60 -7.78 -5.70
CA GLN A 246 -16.91 -8.48 -6.77
C GLN A 246 -15.40 -8.30 -6.65
N ILE A 247 -14.68 -9.42 -6.72
CA ILE A 247 -13.24 -9.50 -6.57
C ILE A 247 -12.68 -10.18 -7.82
N ILE A 248 -11.77 -9.51 -8.50
CA ILE A 248 -11.03 -10.03 -9.66
C ILE A 248 -9.58 -10.23 -9.24
N ALA A 249 -9.14 -11.47 -9.15
CA ALA A 249 -7.77 -11.85 -8.84
C ALA A 249 -7.04 -12.21 -10.14
N THR A 250 -5.96 -11.49 -10.46
CA THR A 250 -5.17 -11.76 -11.66
C THR A 250 -3.71 -12.03 -11.34
N ASP A 251 -3.15 -13.05 -11.98
CA ASP A 251 -1.73 -13.44 -11.85
C ASP A 251 -1.28 -14.16 -13.12
N ILE A 252 -0.01 -14.01 -13.50
CA ILE A 252 0.59 -14.67 -14.67
C ILE A 252 0.94 -16.14 -14.39
N ASN A 253 1.02 -16.53 -13.12
CA ASN A 253 1.37 -17.88 -12.72
C ASN A 253 0.10 -18.70 -12.49
N ALA A 254 -0.25 -19.54 -13.46
CA ALA A 254 -1.44 -20.40 -13.42
C ALA A 254 -1.52 -21.28 -12.17
N VAL A 255 -0.39 -21.81 -11.70
CA VAL A 255 -0.35 -22.67 -10.50
C VAL A 255 -0.71 -21.88 -9.24
N ARG A 256 -0.16 -20.67 -9.09
CA ARG A 256 -0.48 -19.80 -7.94
C ARG A 256 -1.91 -19.29 -7.99
N LEU A 257 -2.41 -18.95 -9.18
CA LEU A 257 -3.78 -18.50 -9.36
C LEU A 257 -4.80 -19.61 -9.03
N ALA A 258 -4.55 -20.84 -9.49
CA ALA A 258 -5.37 -22.00 -9.13
C ALA A 258 -5.32 -22.30 -7.62
N ALA A 259 -4.15 -22.16 -6.99
CA ALA A 259 -4.02 -22.30 -5.53
C ALA A 259 -4.86 -21.26 -4.78
N LEU A 260 -4.86 -20.01 -5.24
CA LEU A 260 -5.70 -18.93 -4.70
C LEU A 260 -7.18 -19.27 -4.84
N GLU A 261 -7.62 -19.71 -6.03
CA GLU A 261 -9.01 -20.07 -6.30
C GLU A 261 -9.49 -21.18 -5.37
N ASN A 262 -8.75 -22.29 -5.31
CA ASN A 262 -9.07 -23.44 -4.45
C ASN A 262 -9.17 -23.04 -2.98
N LYS A 263 -8.31 -22.12 -2.54
CA LYS A 263 -8.25 -21.66 -1.14
C LYS A 263 -9.41 -20.74 -0.77
N TYR A 264 -9.86 -19.89 -1.69
CA TYR A 264 -10.78 -18.80 -1.36
C TYR A 264 -12.18 -18.92 -1.97
N ALA A 265 -12.45 -19.87 -2.87
CA ALA A 265 -13.77 -20.06 -3.47
C ALA A 265 -14.87 -20.26 -2.42
N ALA A 266 -14.67 -21.18 -1.47
CA ALA A 266 -15.64 -21.43 -0.39
C ALA A 266 -15.82 -20.23 0.54
N LEU A 267 -14.74 -19.46 0.78
CA LEU A 267 -14.83 -18.23 1.56
C LEU A 267 -15.67 -17.19 0.82
N ALA A 268 -15.44 -16.99 -0.48
CA ALA A 268 -16.20 -16.06 -1.32
C ALA A 268 -17.70 -16.41 -1.32
N GLU A 269 -18.05 -17.68 -1.50
CA GLU A 269 -19.43 -18.16 -1.45
C GLU A 269 -20.06 -17.90 -0.08
N SER A 270 -19.39 -18.26 1.01
CA SER A 270 -19.88 -18.04 2.38
C SER A 270 -20.10 -16.56 2.73
N ARG A 271 -19.39 -15.66 2.04
CA ARG A 271 -19.49 -14.20 2.19
C ARG A 271 -20.37 -13.55 1.12
N GLN A 272 -21.00 -14.34 0.26
CA GLN A 272 -21.84 -13.88 -0.86
C GLN A 272 -21.12 -12.90 -1.79
N LYS A 273 -19.83 -13.12 -2.03
CA LYS A 273 -18.98 -12.33 -2.92
C LYS A 273 -18.64 -13.10 -4.18
N LYS A 274 -18.56 -12.41 -5.32
CA LYS A 274 -18.12 -12.99 -6.58
C LYS A 274 -16.60 -12.94 -6.64
N LEU A 275 -15.96 -14.11 -6.75
CA LEU A 275 -14.52 -14.22 -7.01
C LEU A 275 -14.32 -14.66 -8.46
N HIS A 276 -13.57 -13.86 -9.21
CA HIS A 276 -13.12 -14.19 -10.56
C HIS A 276 -11.60 -14.32 -10.58
N THR A 277 -11.08 -15.34 -11.23
CA THR A 277 -9.66 -15.52 -11.50
C THR A 277 -9.37 -15.27 -12.97
N PHE A 278 -8.25 -14.63 -13.27
CA PHE A 278 -7.84 -14.35 -14.65
C PHE A 278 -6.32 -14.47 -14.81
N ASN A 279 -5.87 -15.27 -15.79
CA ASN A 279 -4.47 -15.29 -16.20
C ASN A 279 -4.34 -14.60 -17.57
N PRO A 280 -3.68 -13.43 -17.68
CA PRO A 280 -3.50 -12.74 -18.94
C PRO A 280 -2.56 -13.46 -19.93
N THR A 281 -1.75 -14.43 -19.48
CA THR A 281 -0.85 -15.18 -20.38
C THR A 281 -1.53 -16.38 -21.04
N ASP A 282 -2.64 -16.85 -20.48
CA ASP A 282 -3.35 -18.05 -20.92
C ASP A 282 -4.70 -17.69 -21.58
N SER A 283 -4.86 -16.42 -21.99
CA SER A 283 -6.08 -15.88 -22.59
C SER A 283 -5.76 -15.04 -23.83
N ASP A 284 -6.62 -15.15 -24.85
CA ASP A 284 -6.58 -14.25 -26.01
C ASP A 284 -7.19 -12.86 -25.69
N GLN A 285 -7.89 -12.74 -24.56
CA GLN A 285 -8.46 -11.48 -24.08
C GLN A 285 -7.43 -10.75 -23.20
N SER A 286 -7.35 -9.42 -23.29
CA SER A 286 -6.55 -8.63 -22.34
C SER A 286 -7.22 -8.51 -20.98
N LEU A 287 -6.44 -8.27 -19.92
CA LEU A 287 -6.98 -7.98 -18.59
C LEU A 287 -7.97 -6.80 -18.61
N TYR A 288 -7.65 -5.74 -19.35
CA TYR A 288 -8.56 -4.61 -19.56
C TYR A 288 -9.93 -5.05 -20.07
N HIS A 289 -9.96 -5.80 -21.18
CA HIS A 289 -11.22 -6.25 -21.75
C HIS A 289 -11.97 -7.20 -20.82
N PHE A 290 -11.27 -8.03 -20.05
CA PHE A 290 -11.88 -8.90 -19.05
C PHE A 290 -12.57 -8.08 -17.94
N VAL A 291 -11.86 -7.10 -17.37
CA VAL A 291 -12.42 -6.21 -16.33
C VAL A 291 -13.61 -5.42 -16.86
N MET A 292 -13.51 -4.86 -18.07
CA MET A 292 -14.61 -4.11 -18.67
C MET A 292 -15.83 -5.02 -18.90
N ALA A 293 -15.66 -6.23 -19.41
CA ALA A 293 -16.76 -7.17 -19.55
C ALA A 293 -17.39 -7.54 -18.20
N ALA A 294 -16.56 -7.79 -17.18
CA ALA A 294 -17.00 -8.15 -15.84
C ALA A 294 -17.68 -7.00 -15.07
N THR A 295 -17.53 -5.76 -15.56
CA THR A 295 -18.07 -4.54 -14.94
C THR A 295 -19.02 -3.77 -15.87
N GLU A 296 -19.50 -4.40 -16.95
CA GLU A 296 -20.41 -3.78 -17.92
C GLU A 296 -19.87 -2.46 -18.52
N GLY A 297 -18.55 -2.38 -18.67
CA GLY A 297 -17.82 -1.23 -19.21
C GLY A 297 -17.52 -0.12 -18.20
N ALA A 298 -17.90 -0.27 -16.92
CA ALA A 298 -17.68 0.75 -15.91
C ALA A 298 -16.22 0.83 -15.42
N GLY A 299 -15.52 -0.30 -15.38
CA GLY A 299 -14.22 -0.43 -14.70
C GLY A 299 -14.36 -0.72 -13.20
N ALA A 300 -13.22 -0.86 -12.53
CA ALA A 300 -13.13 -1.22 -11.12
C ALA A 300 -13.14 0.00 -10.19
N ASP A 301 -13.79 -0.12 -9.03
CA ASP A 301 -13.74 0.89 -7.97
C ASP A 301 -12.36 0.94 -7.30
N ASP A 302 -11.70 -0.21 -7.22
CA ASP A 302 -10.39 -0.36 -6.57
C ASP A 302 -9.47 -1.26 -7.40
N VAL A 303 -8.22 -0.85 -7.55
CA VAL A 303 -7.18 -1.64 -8.21
C VAL A 303 -5.94 -1.66 -7.33
N ILE A 304 -5.48 -2.86 -6.98
CA ILE A 304 -4.36 -3.07 -6.05
C ILE A 304 -3.25 -3.80 -6.81
N VAL A 305 -2.07 -3.20 -6.86
CA VAL A 305 -0.93 -3.72 -7.62
C VAL A 305 0.14 -4.24 -6.67
N SER A 306 0.28 -5.57 -6.63
CA SER A 306 1.31 -6.28 -5.86
C SER A 306 2.50 -6.71 -6.72
N VAL A 307 2.66 -6.10 -7.90
CA VAL A 307 3.74 -6.39 -8.86
C VAL A 307 4.65 -5.16 -9.04
N PRO A 308 5.97 -5.28 -8.81
CA PRO A 308 6.90 -4.16 -8.91
C PRO A 308 7.33 -3.92 -10.37
N ALA A 309 6.39 -3.56 -11.24
CA ALA A 309 6.67 -3.30 -12.65
C ALA A 309 5.87 -2.09 -13.18
N ALA A 310 6.57 -1.09 -13.70
CA ALA A 310 5.96 0.16 -14.17
C ALA A 310 4.92 -0.05 -15.28
N ALA A 311 5.17 -0.96 -16.22
CA ALA A 311 4.23 -1.29 -17.28
C ALA A 311 2.92 -1.88 -16.73
N VAL A 312 3.02 -2.76 -15.72
CA VAL A 312 1.86 -3.34 -15.04
C VAL A 312 1.12 -2.28 -14.22
N MET A 313 1.83 -1.36 -13.58
CA MET A 313 1.23 -0.23 -12.86
C MET A 313 0.46 0.71 -13.80
N ALA A 314 1.01 1.00 -14.99
CA ALA A 314 0.35 1.79 -16.02
C ALA A 314 -0.92 1.09 -16.55
N GLU A 315 -0.81 -0.20 -16.91
CA GLU A 315 -1.95 -0.99 -17.36
C GLU A 315 -3.04 -1.06 -16.28
N ALA A 316 -2.66 -1.29 -15.02
CA ALA A 316 -3.59 -1.35 -13.89
C ALA A 316 -4.39 -0.05 -13.71
N ALA A 317 -3.79 1.12 -13.95
CA ALA A 317 -4.48 2.40 -13.89
C ALA A 317 -5.64 2.49 -14.90
N THR A 318 -5.54 1.80 -16.04
CA THR A 318 -6.59 1.79 -17.08
C THR A 318 -7.83 0.97 -16.70
N LEU A 319 -7.71 0.12 -15.67
CA LEU A 319 -8.80 -0.77 -15.24
C LEU A 319 -9.85 -0.05 -14.38
N MET A 320 -9.54 1.16 -13.92
CA MET A 320 -10.33 1.89 -12.94
C MET A 320 -11.57 2.55 -13.54
N LYS A 321 -12.60 2.72 -12.72
CA LYS A 321 -13.62 3.76 -12.91
C LYS A 321 -12.96 5.15 -12.92
N PRO A 322 -13.60 6.16 -13.51
CA PRO A 322 -13.10 7.54 -13.47
C PRO A 322 -12.84 8.07 -12.04
N ASP A 323 -13.56 7.59 -11.02
CA ASP A 323 -13.43 7.95 -9.61
C ASP A 323 -12.76 6.85 -8.74
N GLY A 324 -12.14 5.86 -9.38
CA GLY A 324 -11.56 4.69 -8.71
C GLY A 324 -10.32 5.01 -7.87
N MET A 325 -9.86 4.02 -7.10
CA MET A 325 -8.61 4.08 -6.34
C MET A 325 -7.58 3.07 -6.86
N LEU A 326 -6.35 3.52 -7.11
CA LEU A 326 -5.19 2.70 -7.43
C LEU A 326 -4.22 2.66 -6.26
N VAL A 327 -3.84 1.46 -5.84
CA VAL A 327 -2.90 1.22 -4.74
C VAL A 327 -1.66 0.50 -5.27
N PHE A 328 -0.52 1.17 -5.27
CA PHE A 328 0.79 0.57 -5.52
C PHE A 328 1.33 -0.04 -4.22
N PHE A 329 0.99 -1.31 -3.99
CA PHE A 329 1.45 -2.07 -2.84
C PHE A 329 2.88 -2.57 -3.00
N ALA A 330 3.27 -2.95 -4.22
CA ALA A 330 4.66 -3.26 -4.54
C ALA A 330 5.38 -2.01 -5.06
N GLY A 331 6.61 -1.79 -4.59
CA GLY A 331 7.42 -0.63 -4.97
C GLY A 331 8.33 -0.90 -6.17
N VAL A 332 8.52 0.12 -6.99
CA VAL A 332 9.63 0.22 -7.96
C VAL A 332 10.59 1.33 -7.53
N PRO A 333 11.87 1.33 -7.94
CA PRO A 333 12.81 2.37 -7.52
C PRO A 333 12.29 3.79 -7.81
N ASN A 334 12.56 4.74 -6.92
CA ASN A 334 12.32 6.17 -7.18
C ASN A 334 13.01 6.58 -8.50
N GLY A 335 12.34 7.43 -9.29
CA GLY A 335 12.75 7.77 -10.65
C GLY A 335 12.18 6.82 -11.71
N THR A 336 11.31 5.87 -11.33
CA THR A 336 10.59 5.02 -12.28
C THR A 336 9.25 5.66 -12.63
N PHE A 337 9.06 5.98 -13.90
CA PHE A 337 7.87 6.69 -14.38
C PHE A 337 6.87 5.76 -15.06
N ALA A 338 5.57 6.03 -14.86
CA ALA A 338 4.47 5.42 -15.59
C ALA A 338 3.50 6.51 -16.07
N PRO A 339 2.90 6.37 -17.27
CA PRO A 339 1.84 7.27 -17.72
C PRO A 339 0.58 7.03 -16.89
N LEU A 340 0.09 8.07 -16.21
CA LEU A 340 -1.14 8.04 -15.43
C LEU A 340 -2.08 9.17 -15.85
N ASN A 341 -3.38 8.86 -15.95
CA ASN A 341 -4.41 9.84 -16.26
C ASN A 341 -4.72 10.70 -15.01
N LEU A 342 -3.95 11.78 -14.83
CA LEU A 342 -4.22 12.75 -13.75
C LEU A 342 -5.45 13.62 -14.02
N SER A 343 -6.03 13.61 -15.22
CA SER A 343 -7.31 14.30 -15.49
C SER A 343 -8.42 13.78 -14.59
N ASN A 344 -8.48 12.46 -14.42
CA ASN A 344 -9.47 11.81 -13.56
C ASN A 344 -9.32 12.20 -12.08
N VAL A 345 -8.12 12.58 -11.61
CA VAL A 345 -7.90 13.00 -10.22
C VAL A 345 -8.71 14.26 -9.90
N TYR A 346 -8.65 15.29 -10.75
CA TYR A 346 -9.35 16.54 -10.48
C TYR A 346 -10.76 16.60 -11.06
N LEU A 347 -11.02 15.94 -12.20
CA LEU A 347 -12.35 15.91 -12.82
C LEU A 347 -13.31 14.93 -12.12
N HIS A 348 -12.79 13.79 -11.66
CA HIS A 348 -13.60 12.66 -11.22
C HIS A 348 -13.22 12.10 -9.85
N ASN A 349 -12.23 12.68 -9.15
CA ASN A 349 -11.78 12.22 -7.83
C ASN A 349 -11.06 10.87 -7.81
N ALA A 350 -10.43 10.45 -8.92
CA ALA A 350 -9.54 9.29 -8.91
C ALA A 350 -8.43 9.46 -7.85
N GLN A 351 -8.04 8.36 -7.23
CA GLN A 351 -7.06 8.33 -6.15
C GLN A 351 -5.87 7.46 -6.53
N PHE A 352 -4.66 8.01 -6.49
CA PHE A 352 -3.42 7.24 -6.63
C PHE A 352 -2.68 7.23 -5.30
N THR A 353 -2.36 6.05 -4.81
CA THR A 353 -1.67 5.88 -3.53
C THR A 353 -0.72 4.71 -3.55
N GLY A 354 0.19 4.71 -2.60
CA GLY A 354 1.14 3.64 -2.36
C GLY A 354 1.48 3.61 -0.88
N THR A 355 1.87 2.44 -0.40
CA THR A 355 2.33 2.27 0.96
C THR A 355 3.55 1.39 0.98
N SER A 356 4.52 1.69 1.84
CA SER A 356 5.67 0.83 2.10
C SER A 356 5.76 0.54 3.60
N GLY A 357 5.81 -0.73 3.97
CA GLY A 357 5.86 -1.13 5.38
C GLY A 357 4.62 -0.72 6.20
N SER A 358 4.75 -0.84 7.51
CA SER A 358 3.70 -0.56 8.50
C SER A 358 4.27 0.21 9.69
N THR A 359 3.40 0.90 10.43
CA THR A 359 3.73 1.46 11.74
C THR A 359 3.52 0.42 12.84
N LEU A 360 4.07 0.66 14.03
CA LEU A 360 3.77 -0.19 15.20
C LEU A 360 2.28 -0.20 15.53
N ASP A 361 1.59 0.93 15.33
CA ASP A 361 0.15 1.04 15.54
C ASP A 361 -0.64 0.19 14.53
N ASP A 362 -0.20 0.15 13.26
CA ASP A 362 -0.77 -0.73 12.25
C ASP A 362 -0.64 -2.21 12.67
N GLN A 363 0.54 -2.62 13.17
CA GLN A 363 0.77 -3.99 13.62
C GLN A 363 -0.01 -4.33 14.90
N ALA A 364 -0.06 -3.41 15.86
CA ALA A 364 -0.87 -3.57 17.07
C ALA A 364 -2.37 -3.68 16.74
N GLN A 365 -2.84 -2.96 15.72
CA GLN A 365 -4.22 -3.10 15.23
C GLN A 365 -4.47 -4.50 14.64
N VAL A 366 -3.50 -5.04 13.88
CA VAL A 366 -3.61 -6.40 13.36
C VAL A 366 -3.66 -7.43 14.48
N ILE A 367 -2.81 -7.32 15.51
CA ILE A 367 -2.85 -8.21 16.68
C ILE A 367 -4.26 -8.22 17.30
N ARG A 368 -4.85 -7.03 17.54
CA ARG A 368 -6.23 -6.93 18.06
C ARG A 368 -7.28 -7.58 17.16
N LEU A 369 -7.11 -7.51 15.84
CA LEU A 369 -8.04 -8.16 14.90
C LEU A 369 -7.93 -9.69 14.94
N VAL A 370 -6.72 -10.21 15.12
CA VAL A 370 -6.45 -11.64 15.27
C VAL A 370 -7.03 -12.15 16.59
N GLU A 371 -6.73 -11.49 17.70
CA GLU A 371 -7.27 -11.82 19.03
C GLU A 371 -8.80 -11.77 19.06
N ALA A 372 -9.41 -10.84 18.33
CA ALA A 372 -10.86 -10.75 18.19
C ALA A 372 -11.47 -11.79 17.21
N GLY A 373 -10.67 -12.66 16.60
CA GLY A 373 -11.11 -13.64 15.60
C GLY A 373 -11.62 -13.01 14.29
N LYS A 374 -11.28 -11.74 14.03
CA LYS A 374 -11.70 -10.99 12.84
C LYS A 374 -10.71 -11.11 11.67
N LEU A 375 -9.54 -11.67 11.92
CA LEU A 375 -8.52 -11.96 10.92
C LEU A 375 -7.92 -13.34 11.21
N SER A 376 -7.67 -14.13 10.17
CA SER A 376 -6.98 -15.42 10.30
C SER A 376 -5.65 -15.41 9.55
N PRO A 377 -4.52 -15.08 10.22
CA PRO A 377 -3.21 -15.06 9.59
C PRO A 377 -2.75 -16.43 9.12
N ASN A 378 -3.11 -17.48 9.85
CA ASN A 378 -2.69 -18.86 9.61
C ASN A 378 -3.03 -19.38 8.21
N ARG A 379 -4.06 -18.82 7.54
CA ARG A 379 -4.37 -19.12 6.13
C ARG A 379 -3.19 -18.84 5.21
N SER A 380 -2.33 -17.89 5.53
CA SER A 380 -1.20 -17.51 4.67
C SER A 380 0.00 -18.46 4.77
N VAL A 381 0.06 -19.36 5.76
CA VAL A 381 1.16 -20.32 5.90
C VAL A 381 1.10 -21.34 4.78
N ALA A 382 2.17 -21.44 3.98
CA ALA A 382 2.29 -22.39 2.89
C ALA A 382 3.41 -23.42 3.10
N ALA A 383 4.46 -23.06 3.83
CA ALA A 383 5.52 -23.97 4.22
C ALA A 383 6.06 -23.61 5.60
N ILE A 384 6.59 -24.62 6.28
CA ILE A 384 7.21 -24.51 7.60
C ILE A 384 8.62 -25.11 7.58
N GLY A 385 9.49 -24.66 8.47
CA GLY A 385 10.84 -25.20 8.63
C GLY A 385 11.44 -24.87 10.00
N GLY A 386 12.39 -25.68 10.45
CA GLY A 386 13.24 -25.37 11.60
C GLY A 386 14.39 -24.44 11.24
N ILE A 387 15.27 -24.14 12.20
CA ILE A 387 16.38 -23.22 11.97
C ILE A 387 17.32 -23.67 10.82
N GLU A 388 17.54 -24.97 10.64
CA GLU A 388 18.39 -25.49 9.57
C GLU A 388 17.78 -25.30 8.18
N ALA A 389 16.45 -25.15 8.09
CA ALA A 389 15.73 -24.92 6.85
C ALA A 389 15.79 -23.45 6.39
N ALA A 390 16.31 -22.53 7.20
CA ALA A 390 16.27 -21.08 6.94
C ALA A 390 16.85 -20.69 5.56
N ARG A 391 18.03 -21.22 5.22
CA ARG A 391 18.67 -20.95 3.92
C ARG A 391 17.81 -21.45 2.76
N GLU A 392 17.28 -22.66 2.88
CA GLU A 392 16.41 -23.24 1.85
C GLU A 392 15.09 -22.45 1.74
N GLY A 393 14.54 -22.00 2.87
CA GLY A 393 13.34 -21.17 2.91
C GLY A 393 13.51 -19.84 2.17
N ILE A 394 14.65 -19.15 2.35
CA ILE A 394 14.97 -17.93 1.59
C ILE A 394 15.07 -18.25 0.09
N GLN A 395 15.77 -19.33 -0.28
CA GLN A 395 15.88 -19.74 -1.67
C GLN A 395 14.51 -20.06 -2.28
N ALA A 396 13.67 -20.80 -1.56
CA ALA A 396 12.30 -21.13 -1.99
C ALA A 396 11.43 -19.88 -2.15
N MET A 397 11.63 -18.85 -1.32
CA MET A 397 10.97 -17.54 -1.48
C MET A 397 11.44 -16.83 -2.75
N MET A 398 12.74 -16.83 -3.06
CA MET A 398 13.29 -16.20 -4.27
C MET A 398 12.78 -16.89 -5.55
N GLU A 399 12.72 -18.22 -5.53
CA GLU A 399 12.15 -19.04 -6.60
C GLU A 399 10.61 -18.99 -6.62
N GLY A 400 10.02 -18.47 -5.54
CA GLY A 400 8.59 -18.43 -5.31
C GLY A 400 7.92 -19.80 -5.43
N ARG A 401 8.58 -20.81 -4.84
CA ARG A 401 8.21 -22.23 -4.84
C ARG A 401 6.87 -22.49 -4.14
N TYR A 402 6.55 -21.68 -3.12
CA TYR A 402 5.31 -21.80 -2.36
C TYR A 402 4.37 -20.64 -2.66
N PRO A 403 3.04 -20.88 -2.74
CA PRO A 403 2.06 -19.85 -3.07
C PRO A 403 1.79 -18.88 -1.89
N GLY A 404 2.25 -19.19 -0.68
CA GLY A 404 2.06 -18.37 0.52
C GLY A 404 3.36 -18.12 1.28
N LYS A 405 3.24 -17.86 2.57
CA LYS A 405 4.35 -17.52 3.47
C LYS A 405 5.09 -18.78 3.92
N VAL A 406 6.42 -18.67 3.93
CA VAL A 406 7.31 -19.66 4.54
C VAL A 406 7.57 -19.20 5.98
N VAL A 407 7.27 -20.04 6.95
CA VAL A 407 7.50 -19.76 8.38
C VAL A 407 8.67 -20.61 8.86
N ILE A 408 9.71 -19.95 9.36
CA ILE A 408 10.83 -20.60 10.02
C ILE A 408 10.61 -20.47 11.53
N PHE A 409 10.70 -21.59 12.25
CA PHE A 409 10.66 -21.66 13.71
C PHE A 409 12.09 -21.86 14.22
N PRO A 410 12.81 -20.80 14.62
CA PRO A 410 14.20 -20.92 15.07
C PRO A 410 14.38 -21.84 16.29
N GLN A 411 13.32 -22.03 17.08
CA GLN A 411 13.32 -22.89 18.26
C GLN A 411 13.43 -24.38 17.89
N LEU A 412 13.00 -24.76 16.68
CA LEU A 412 12.91 -26.15 16.26
C LEU A 412 14.15 -26.57 15.48
N ARG A 413 14.62 -27.80 15.74
CA ARG A 413 15.76 -28.41 15.03
C ARG A 413 15.33 -29.68 14.30
N GLY A 414 15.98 -29.94 13.18
CA GLY A 414 15.74 -31.16 12.39
C GLY A 414 14.39 -31.20 11.67
N LEU A 415 13.63 -30.10 11.70
CA LEU A 415 12.43 -29.91 10.88
C LEU A 415 12.86 -29.41 9.48
N PRO A 416 12.81 -30.27 8.45
CA PRO A 416 13.11 -29.85 7.07
C PRO A 416 12.07 -28.86 6.55
N LEU A 417 12.44 -28.10 5.51
CA LEU A 417 11.47 -27.28 4.79
C LEU A 417 10.35 -28.19 4.23
N THR A 418 9.12 -27.91 4.63
CA THR A 418 7.98 -28.79 4.37
C THR A 418 6.77 -27.95 3.99
N ALA A 419 6.16 -28.23 2.84
CA ALA A 419 4.91 -27.59 2.47
C ALA A 419 3.79 -28.05 3.41
N VAL A 420 2.84 -27.18 3.74
CA VAL A 420 1.67 -27.58 4.55
C VAL A 420 0.88 -28.71 3.86
N SER A 421 0.83 -28.70 2.53
CA SER A 421 0.22 -29.74 1.71
C SER A 421 0.92 -31.10 1.77
N GLU A 422 2.19 -31.15 2.17
CA GLU A 422 2.97 -32.39 2.31
C GLU A 422 2.85 -33.02 3.71
N LEU A 423 2.28 -32.29 4.69
CA LEU A 423 2.16 -32.77 6.06
C LEU A 423 1.38 -34.10 6.18
N PRO A 424 0.27 -34.33 5.44
CA PRO A 424 -0.45 -35.60 5.54
C PRO A 424 0.41 -36.83 5.22
N GLU A 425 1.39 -36.68 4.32
CA GLU A 425 2.28 -37.77 3.90
C GLU A 425 3.52 -37.86 4.81
N ARG A 426 4.12 -36.73 5.15
CA ARG A 426 5.41 -36.68 5.87
C ARG A 426 5.24 -36.75 7.39
N PHE A 427 4.20 -36.12 7.92
CA PHE A 427 3.94 -35.92 9.35
C PHE A 427 2.43 -36.04 9.68
N PRO A 428 1.82 -37.22 9.48
CA PRO A 428 0.36 -37.42 9.63
C PRO A 428 -0.17 -37.08 11.04
N ASP A 429 0.66 -37.27 12.06
CA ASP A 429 0.42 -36.91 13.46
C ASP A 429 0.27 -35.41 13.70
N ILE A 430 0.89 -34.57 12.85
CA ILE A 430 0.73 -33.11 12.85
C ILE A 430 -0.46 -32.74 11.95
N ALA A 431 -0.55 -33.35 10.77
CA ALA A 431 -1.57 -33.04 9.77
C ALA A 431 -3.01 -33.20 10.27
N ARG A 432 -3.27 -34.17 11.16
CA ARG A 432 -4.60 -34.37 11.78
C ARG A 432 -5.13 -33.16 12.56
N HIS A 433 -4.25 -32.22 12.93
CA HIS A 433 -4.60 -31.02 13.68
C HIS A 433 -4.77 -29.78 12.79
N LEU A 434 -4.57 -29.89 11.48
CA LEU A 434 -4.82 -28.80 10.55
C LEU A 434 -6.31 -28.42 10.57
N ALA A 435 -6.57 -27.13 10.40
CA ALA A 435 -7.93 -26.62 10.23
C ALA A 435 -8.50 -27.04 8.85
N PRO A 436 -9.83 -27.00 8.66
CA PRO A 436 -10.47 -27.38 7.40
C PRO A 436 -9.83 -26.71 6.18
N GLY A 437 -9.58 -27.50 5.14
CA GLY A 437 -8.88 -27.04 3.92
C GLY A 437 -7.36 -27.07 4.02
N ASN A 438 -6.78 -27.91 4.90
CA ASN A 438 -5.33 -28.01 5.15
C ASN A 438 -4.71 -26.67 5.56
N VAL A 439 -5.42 -25.92 6.40
CA VAL A 439 -4.97 -24.61 6.90
C VAL A 439 -4.18 -24.82 8.19
N TRP A 440 -3.07 -24.08 8.35
CA TRP A 440 -2.29 -24.09 9.58
C TRP A 440 -3.15 -23.73 10.80
N SER A 441 -2.85 -24.31 11.96
CA SER A 441 -3.64 -24.07 13.17
C SER A 441 -2.73 -24.07 14.41
N PRO A 442 -3.16 -23.43 15.51
CA PRO A 442 -2.46 -23.53 16.79
C PRO A 442 -2.29 -24.97 17.28
N ALA A 443 -3.24 -25.86 16.99
CA ALA A 443 -3.15 -27.27 17.37
C ALA A 443 -2.08 -28.02 16.56
N ALA A 444 -1.96 -27.74 15.27
CA ALA A 444 -0.90 -28.29 14.42
C ALA A 444 0.48 -27.76 14.84
N GLU A 445 0.57 -26.47 15.20
CA GLU A 445 1.79 -25.88 15.73
C GLU A 445 2.20 -26.52 17.05
N LYS A 446 1.28 -26.73 17.98
CA LYS A 446 1.57 -27.43 19.24
C LYS A 446 2.14 -28.83 18.99
N ALA A 447 1.52 -29.61 18.10
CA ALA A 447 2.01 -30.94 17.73
C ALA A 447 3.38 -30.91 17.05
N LEU A 448 3.66 -29.86 16.25
CA LEU A 448 4.98 -29.62 15.66
C LEU A 448 6.03 -29.40 16.75
N PHE A 449 5.75 -28.55 17.74
CA PHE A 449 6.66 -28.29 18.85
C PHE A 449 6.89 -29.52 19.72
N GLU A 450 5.84 -30.26 20.06
CA GLU A 450 5.96 -31.53 20.82
C GLU A 450 6.90 -32.54 20.14
N ARG A 451 7.05 -32.46 18.82
CA ARG A 451 7.89 -33.38 18.03
C ARG A 451 9.31 -32.89 17.79
N PHE A 452 9.49 -31.60 17.53
CA PHE A 452 10.76 -31.04 17.03
C PHE A 452 11.46 -30.09 18.00
N LEU A 453 10.84 -29.77 19.15
CA LEU A 453 11.49 -28.95 20.16
C LEU A 453 12.63 -29.76 20.81
N PRO A 454 13.88 -29.26 20.79
CA PRO A 454 14.99 -29.93 21.46
C PRO A 454 14.80 -29.99 22.98
N ASP A 455 15.26 -31.09 23.60
CA ASP A 455 15.17 -31.31 25.05
C ASP A 455 15.87 -30.22 25.89
N ASP A 456 16.88 -29.56 25.33
CA ASP A 456 17.66 -28.48 25.96
C ASP A 456 16.95 -27.11 25.95
N ILE A 457 15.83 -26.98 25.25
CA ILE A 457 15.04 -25.73 25.14
C ILE A 457 13.75 -25.80 26.00
N HIS A 458 13.50 -26.90 26.73
CA HIS A 458 12.29 -27.05 27.55
C HIS A 458 12.19 -26.00 28.69
N PRO A 459 11.16 -25.12 28.71
CA PRO A 459 11.04 -24.03 29.70
C PRO A 459 10.84 -24.47 31.17
N HIS A 460 10.75 -25.77 31.45
CA HIS A 460 10.43 -26.30 32.78
C HIS A 460 11.40 -27.36 33.32
N ALA A 461 12.55 -27.59 32.68
CA ALA A 461 13.52 -28.59 33.13
C ALA A 461 14.60 -28.06 34.12
N GLN A 462 14.44 -26.87 34.68
CA GLN A 462 15.32 -26.36 35.75
C GLN A 462 14.52 -25.86 36.97
N SER A 463 13.83 -26.80 37.62
CA SER A 463 13.54 -26.69 39.06
C SER A 463 13.73 -28.07 39.68
N GLY A 464 14.98 -28.38 40.01
CA GLY A 464 15.35 -29.68 40.54
C GLY A 464 16.86 -29.85 40.59
N HIS A 465 17.53 -29.09 41.46
CA HIS A 465 18.50 -29.62 42.42
C HIS A 465 18.89 -28.56 43.45
#